data_AF-A0A947FYT8-F1
#
_entry.id   AF-A0A947FYT8-F1
#
_cell.length_a   1.000
_cell.length_b   1.000
_cell.length_c   1.000
_cell.angle_alpha   90.00
_cell.angle_beta   90.00
_cell.angle_gamma   90.00
#
_symmetry.space_group_name_H-M   'P 1'
#
loop_
_entity.id
_entity.type
_entity.pdbx_description
1 polymer ?
#
loop_
_entity_poly.entity_id
_entity_poly.type
_entity_poly.pdbx_seq_one_letter_code
_entity_poly.pdbx_strand_id
1 'polypeptide(L)'
;MKILVTGGAGFIGSAVIRHLIDDLGYEVVNVDKLTYAGNLESLENISSNPLYSFERVDVCDFNEMARVFETHRPDKVMHLAAESHVDRSIDGPAEFIQANVVGTYVMLE
;
A
#
# COMPACT_ATOMS: atom_id res chain seq x y z
N MET A 1 -0.46 17.08 6.31
CA MET A 1 -1.45 16.23 5.62
C MET A 1 -0.89 14.83 5.59
N LYS A 2 -1.70 13.83 5.95
CA LYS A 2 -1.32 12.43 6.02
C LYS A 2 -2.02 11.62 4.94
N ILE A 3 -1.25 10.84 4.18
CA ILE A 3 -1.76 10.02 3.07
C ILE A 3 -1.51 8.55 3.40
N LEU A 4 -2.55 7.74 3.35
CA LEU A 4 -2.41 6.28 3.36
C LEU A 4 -2.20 5.80 1.93
N VAL A 5 -1.10 5.09 1.68
CA VAL A 5 -0.75 4.51 0.39
C VAL A 5 -0.77 3.00 0.52
N THR A 6 -1.61 2.29 -0.23
CA THR A 6 -1.53 0.83 -0.29
C THR A 6 -0.63 0.39 -1.44
N GLY A 7 0.11 -0.71 -1.29
CA GLY A 7 1.02 -1.22 -2.32
C GLY A 7 2.29 -0.39 -2.47
N GLY A 8 2.68 0.33 -1.41
CA GLY A 8 3.78 1.28 -1.45
C GLY A 8 5.17 0.65 -1.54
N ALA A 9 5.32 -0.64 -1.29
CA ALA A 9 6.58 -1.36 -1.52
C ALA A 9 6.71 -1.86 -2.98
N GLY A 10 5.70 -1.64 -3.82
CA GLY A 10 5.73 -1.96 -5.24
C GLY A 10 6.42 -0.90 -6.10
N PHE A 11 6.46 -1.14 -7.41
CA PHE A 11 7.16 -0.27 -8.37
C PHE A 11 6.63 1.18 -8.37
N ILE A 12 5.36 1.39 -8.71
CA ILE A 12 4.75 2.72 -8.75
C ILE A 12 4.54 3.27 -7.33
N GLY A 13 4.08 2.42 -6.41
CA GLY A 13 3.83 2.81 -5.01
C GLY A 13 5.07 3.42 -4.36
N SER A 14 6.24 2.81 -4.52
CA SER A 14 7.45 3.33 -3.90
C SER A 14 7.89 4.67 -4.46
N ALA A 15 7.70 4.91 -5.77
CA ALA A 15 7.95 6.21 -6.39
C ALA A 15 7.01 7.28 -5.87
N VAL A 16 5.72 6.96 -5.72
CA VAL A 16 4.73 7.85 -5.11
C VAL A 16 5.15 8.23 -3.70
N ILE A 17 5.48 7.26 -2.86
CA ILE A 17 5.85 7.53 -1.46
C ILE A 17 7.08 8.46 -1.37
N ARG A 18 8.13 8.18 -2.14
CA ARG A 18 9.33 9.04 -2.18
C ARG A 18 8.97 10.47 -2.59
N HIS A 19 8.15 10.63 -3.64
CA HIS A 19 7.68 11.95 -4.07
C HIS A 19 6.84 12.68 -3.00
N LEU A 20 5.90 11.98 -2.34
CA LEU A 20 5.04 12.57 -1.30
C LEU A 20 5.85 13.08 -0.10
N ILE A 21 6.93 12.36 0.27
CA ILE A 21 7.78 12.74 1.40
C ILE A 21 8.81 13.78 0.99
N ASP A 22 9.63 13.49 -0.01
CA ASP A 22 10.82 14.27 -0.33
C ASP A 22 10.48 15.61 -1.00
N ASP A 23 9.48 15.62 -1.88
CA ASP A 23 9.12 16.81 -2.67
C ASP A 23 7.96 17.60 -2.05
N LEU A 24 7.01 16.92 -1.40
CA LEU A 24 5.79 17.56 -0.87
C LEU A 24 5.75 17.68 0.66
N GLY A 25 6.62 16.96 1.38
CA GLY A 25 6.67 17.01 2.85
C GLY A 25 5.42 16.46 3.54
N TYR A 26 4.74 15.49 2.93
CA TYR A 26 3.55 14.86 3.51
C TYR A 26 3.92 13.65 4.37
N GLU A 27 3.11 13.40 5.40
CA GLU A 27 3.17 12.16 6.17
C GLU A 27 2.57 11.02 5.36
N VAL A 28 3.24 9.88 5.31
CA VAL A 28 2.81 8.71 4.55
C VAL A 28 2.73 7.49 5.45
N VAL A 29 1.59 6.80 5.39
CA VAL A 29 1.39 5.47 5.96
C VAL A 29 1.36 4.49 4.81
N ASN A 30 2.41 3.69 4.66
CA ASN A 30 2.50 2.64 3.66
C ASN A 30 1.88 1.35 4.19
N VAL A 31 0.83 0.88 3.54
CA VAL A 31 0.24 -0.43 3.78
C VAL A 31 0.64 -1.38 2.66
N ASP A 32 1.36 -2.45 2.98
CA ASP A 32 1.76 -3.44 1.98
C ASP A 32 1.81 -4.85 2.55
N LYS A 33 1.30 -5.82 1.79
CA LYS A 33 1.33 -7.25 2.15
C LYS A 33 2.74 -7.85 2.03
N LEU A 34 3.62 -7.21 1.25
CA LEU A 34 4.92 -7.72 0.82
C LEU A 34 4.77 -9.06 0.10
N THR A 35 3.98 -9.06 -0.98
CA THR A 35 3.95 -10.19 -1.93
C THR A 35 5.27 -10.28 -2.69
N TYR A 36 5.37 -11.17 -3.68
CA TYR A 36 6.56 -11.27 -4.53
C TYR A 36 6.96 -9.95 -5.22
N ALA A 37 6.02 -9.01 -5.37
CA ALA A 37 6.25 -7.72 -6.04
C ALA A 37 6.63 -6.60 -5.06
N GLY A 38 6.51 -6.82 -3.74
CA GLY A 38 6.87 -5.84 -2.72
C GLY A 38 8.33 -5.94 -2.33
N ASN A 39 9.08 -4.85 -2.42
CA ASN A 39 10.47 -4.78 -1.97
C ASN A 39 10.73 -3.50 -1.15
N LEU A 40 11.00 -3.68 0.15
CA LEU A 40 11.33 -2.59 1.07
C LEU A 40 12.65 -1.87 0.74
N GLU A 41 13.57 -2.50 0.02
CA GLU A 41 14.80 -1.85 -0.47
C GLU A 41 14.47 -0.65 -1.38
N SER A 42 13.32 -0.68 -2.06
CA SER A 42 12.83 0.46 -2.86
C SER A 42 12.55 1.71 -2.01
N LEU A 43 12.44 1.56 -0.69
CA LEU A 43 12.13 2.61 0.27
C LEU A 43 13.26 2.85 1.28
N GLU A 44 14.44 2.26 1.07
CA GLU A 44 15.54 2.31 2.05
C GLU A 44 15.92 3.74 2.44
N ASN A 45 15.99 4.65 1.46
CA ASN A 45 16.34 6.06 1.65
C ASN A 45 15.39 6.84 2.56
N ILE A 46 14.14 6.38 2.71
CA ILE A 46 13.12 7.05 3.53
C ILE A 46 12.67 6.20 4.73
N SER A 47 13.25 5.00 4.90
CA SER A 47 12.82 4.04 5.92
C SER A 47 12.93 4.56 7.35
N SER A 48 13.85 5.51 7.60
CA SER A 48 14.06 6.18 8.88
C SER A 48 13.48 7.61 8.94
N ASN A 49 12.78 8.05 7.89
CA ASN A 49 12.18 9.38 7.85
C ASN A 49 11.00 9.45 8.84
N PRO A 50 10.93 10.47 9.72
CA PRO A 50 9.83 10.59 10.69
C PRO A 50 8.44 10.78 10.05
N LEU A 51 8.39 11.17 8.77
CA LEU A 51 7.15 11.30 8.00
C LEU A 51 6.69 9.97 7.40
N TYR A 52 7.49 8.90 7.50
CA TYR A 52 7.17 7.59 6.96
C TYR A 52 6.78 6.60 8.06
N SER A 53 5.68 5.88 7.86
CA SER A 53 5.25 4.75 8.69
C SER A 53 4.89 3.56 7.81
N PHE A 54 5.22 2.35 8.26
CA PHE A 54 4.95 1.12 7.52
C PHE A 54 4.06 0.16 8.31
N GLU A 55 3.00 -0.32 7.68
CA GLU A 55 2.06 -1.31 8.19
C GLU A 55 2.07 -2.52 7.23
N ARG A 56 2.59 -3.65 7.72
CA ARG A 56 2.57 -4.90 6.94
C ARG A 56 1.21 -5.58 7.08
N VAL A 57 0.26 -5.15 6.27
CA VAL A 57 -1.15 -5.58 6.33
C VAL A 57 -1.65 -5.95 4.93
N ASP A 58 -2.51 -6.96 4.88
CA ASP A 58 -3.26 -7.31 3.66
C ASP A 58 -4.50 -6.42 3.55
N VAL A 59 -4.72 -5.80 2.40
CA VAL A 59 -5.91 -4.97 2.14
C VAL A 59 -7.22 -5.77 2.18
N CYS A 60 -7.16 -7.11 2.12
CA CYS A 60 -8.31 -7.97 2.34
C CYS A 60 -8.67 -8.18 3.82
N ASP A 61 -7.78 -7.84 4.75
CA ASP A 61 -8.04 -7.97 6.19
C ASP A 61 -8.77 -6.73 6.71
N PHE A 62 -10.10 -6.81 6.74
CA PHE A 62 -10.96 -5.71 7.18
C PHE A 62 -10.62 -5.21 8.58
N ASN A 63 -10.34 -6.10 9.54
CA ASN A 63 -10.11 -5.69 10.93
C ASN A 63 -8.77 -4.97 11.07
N GLU A 64 -7.73 -5.46 10.40
CA GLU A 64 -6.43 -4.79 10.41
C GLU A 64 -6.48 -3.46 9.64
N MET A 65 -7.19 -3.39 8.50
CA MET A 65 -7.40 -2.12 7.81
C MET A 65 -8.15 -1.11 8.69
N ALA A 66 -9.24 -1.52 9.35
CA ALA A 66 -9.95 -0.66 10.30
C ALA A 66 -9.04 -0.16 11.43
N ARG A 67 -8.18 -1.03 11.99
CA ARG A 67 -7.16 -0.65 12.99
C ARG A 67 -6.19 0.40 12.44
N VAL A 68 -5.69 0.21 11.21
CA VAL A 68 -4.76 1.14 10.56
C VAL A 68 -5.42 2.51 10.38
N PHE A 69 -6.67 2.56 9.90
CA PHE A 69 -7.41 3.81 9.74
C PHE A 69 -7.62 4.53 11.07
N GLU A 70 -8.04 3.83 12.12
CA GLU A 70 -8.25 4.44 13.45
C GLU A 70 -6.93 4.96 14.07
N THR A 71 -5.85 4.19 13.91
CA THR A 71 -4.54 4.50 14.46
C THR A 71 -3.94 5.74 13.79
N HIS A 72 -3.97 5.77 12.45
CA HIS A 72 -3.22 6.77 11.69
C HIS A 72 -4.05 7.97 11.29
N ARG A 73 -5.37 7.80 11.11
CA ARG A 73 -6.34 8.82 10.69
C ARG A 73 -5.88 9.61 9.45
N PRO A 74 -5.71 8.94 8.29
CA PRO A 74 -5.25 9.61 7.08
C PRO A 74 -6.28 10.62 6.55
N ASP A 75 -5.80 11.72 5.97
CA ASP A 75 -6.64 12.73 5.30
C ASP A 75 -7.07 12.27 3.89
N LYS A 76 -6.25 11.43 3.25
CA LYS A 76 -6.44 10.94 1.88
C LYS A 76 -5.93 9.50 1.75
N VAL A 77 -6.48 8.78 0.78
CA VAL A 77 -6.07 7.41 0.42
C VAL A 77 -5.60 7.39 -1.04
N MET A 78 -4.46 6.74 -1.29
CA MET A 78 -4.01 6.33 -2.62
C MET A 78 -3.90 4.80 -2.65
N HIS A 79 -4.82 4.15 -3.37
CA HIS A 79 -4.91 2.69 -3.42
C HIS A 79 -4.19 2.14 -4.66
N LEU A 80 -2.99 1.54 -4.47
CA LEU A 80 -2.19 0.94 -5.55
C LEU A 80 -1.90 -0.56 -5.32
N ALA A 81 -2.28 -1.12 -4.18
CA ALA A 81 -2.14 -2.55 -3.89
C ALA A 81 -3.01 -3.38 -4.86
N ALA A 82 -2.35 -4.23 -5.66
CA ALA A 82 -3.01 -5.13 -6.60
C ALA A 82 -2.03 -6.22 -7.07
N GLU A 83 -2.58 -7.33 -7.56
CA GLU A 83 -1.89 -8.19 -8.50
C GLU A 83 -1.93 -7.56 -9.90
N SER A 84 -0.77 -7.41 -10.54
CA SER A 84 -0.63 -6.55 -11.73
C SER A 84 -0.09 -7.24 -12.97
N HIS A 85 0.43 -8.47 -12.86
CA HIS A 85 1.10 -9.14 -13.97
C HIS A 85 0.13 -9.99 -14.80
N VAL A 86 -0.12 -9.59 -16.05
CA VAL A 86 -1.11 -10.27 -16.92
C VAL A 86 -0.85 -11.77 -17.06
N ASP A 87 0.39 -12.19 -17.32
CA ASP A 87 0.69 -13.63 -17.48
C ASP A 87 0.31 -14.46 -16.23
N ARG A 88 0.53 -13.90 -15.02
CA ARG A 88 0.15 -14.58 -13.77
C ARG A 88 -1.36 -14.67 -13.59
N SER A 89 -2.12 -13.74 -14.18
CA SER A 89 -3.59 -13.79 -14.14
C SER A 89 -4.16 -14.93 -14.98
N ILE A 90 -3.41 -15.41 -15.99
CA ILE A 90 -3.81 -16.54 -16.83
C ILE A 90 -3.67 -17.85 -16.03
N ASP A 91 -2.55 -18.00 -15.32
CA ASP A 91 -2.24 -19.22 -14.55
C ASP A 91 -2.95 -19.27 -13.19
N GLY A 92 -3.16 -18.11 -12.55
CA GLY A 92 -3.68 -17.99 -11.18
C GLY A 92 -4.62 -16.79 -10.99
N PRO A 93 -5.81 -16.78 -11.61
CA PRO A 93 -6.74 -15.65 -11.56
C PRO A 93 -7.36 -15.39 -10.18
N ALA A 94 -7.39 -16.38 -9.29
CA ALA A 94 -8.01 -16.26 -7.97
C ALA A 94 -7.37 -15.15 -7.12
N GLU A 95 -6.04 -15.03 -7.15
CA GLU A 95 -5.31 -13.98 -6.42
C GLU A 95 -5.65 -12.58 -6.94
N PHE A 96 -5.93 -12.43 -8.24
CA PHE A 96 -6.35 -11.16 -8.84
C PHE A 96 -7.75 -10.77 -8.40
N ILE A 97 -8.69 -11.72 -8.35
CA ILE A 97 -10.04 -11.45 -7.81
C ILE A 97 -9.94 -11.06 -6.34
N GLN A 98 -9.15 -11.80 -5.55
CA GLN A 98 -9.00 -11.55 -4.14
C GLN A 98 -8.38 -10.17 -3.88
N ALA A 99 -7.22 -9.87 -4.44
CA ALA A 99 -6.52 -8.61 -4.18
C ALA A 99 -7.22 -7.40 -4.84
N ASN A 100 -7.61 -7.51 -6.11
CA ASN A 100 -8.01 -6.35 -6.91
C ASN A 100 -9.51 -6.04 -6.82
N VAL A 101 -10.33 -7.03 -6.46
CA VAL A 101 -11.79 -6.85 -6.34
C VAL A 101 -12.20 -6.89 -4.89
N VAL A 102 -11.91 -7.98 -4.18
CA VAL A 102 -12.31 -8.12 -2.77
C VAL A 102 -11.52 -7.16 -1.89
N GLY A 103 -10.21 -7.00 -2.11
CA GLY A 103 -9.38 -6.03 -1.40
C GLY A 103 -9.84 -4.59 -1.62
N THR A 104 -10.17 -4.20 -2.86
CA THR A 104 -10.73 -2.87 -3.13
C THR A 104 -12.11 -2.69 -2.50
N TYR A 105 -12.96 -3.71 -2.48
CA TYR A 105 -14.23 -3.68 -1.75
C TYR A 105 -14.01 -3.43 -0.26
N VAL A 106 -13.09 -4.14 0.39
CA VAL A 106 -12.74 -3.94 1.81
C VAL A 106 -12.24 -2.52 2.08
N MET A 107 -11.46 -1.92 1.16
CA MET A 107 -10.98 -0.55 1.29
C MET A 107 -12.09 0.52 1.16
N LEU A 108 -13.26 0.16 0.63
CA LEU A 108 -14.39 1.06 0.44
C LEU A 108 -15.42 1.01 1.57
N GLU A 109 -15.44 -0.08 2.36
CA GLU A 109 -16.31 -0.28 3.54
C GLU A 109 -15.68 0.25 4.83
#